data_AF-A0A542D483-F1
#
_entry.id   AF-A0A542D483-F1
#
_cell.length_a   1.000
_cell.length_b   1.000
_cell.length_c   1.000
_cell.angle_alpha   90.00
_cell.angle_beta   90.00
_cell.angle_gamma   90.00
#
_symmetry.space_group_name_H-M   'P 1'
#
loop_
_entity.id
_entity.type
_entity.pdbx_description
1 polymer ?
#
loop_
_entity_poly.entity_id
_entity_poly.type
_entity_poly.pdbx_seq_one_letter_code
_entity_poly.pdbx_strand_id
1 'polypeptide(L)' 'MGYSPNRGIKKPAPQLLNKGYWLEELGFLTGQPVTVNIEQGRLIIQAEGNV' A
#
# COMPACT_ATOMS: atom_id res chain seq x y z
N MET A 1 2.59 14.40 -33.12
CA MET A 1 3.26 13.79 -31.94
C MET A 1 2.35 12.71 -31.40
N GLY A 2 2.79 11.45 -31.45
CA GLY A 2 2.02 10.30 -30.97
C GLY A 2 2.28 10.04 -29.49
N TYR A 3 1.23 9.73 -28.74
CA TYR A 3 1.36 9.18 -27.39
C TYR A 3 1.82 7.71 -27.50
N SER A 4 2.94 7.38 -26.85
CA SER A 4 3.40 6.00 -26.72
C SER A 4 3.27 5.57 -25.25
N PRO A 5 2.15 4.93 -24.86
CA PRO A 5 2.02 4.42 -23.51
C PRO A 5 3.00 3.28 -23.28
N ASN A 6 3.65 3.28 -22.11
CA ASN A 6 4.54 2.23 -21.63
C ASN A 6 5.72 1.90 -22.56
N ARG A 7 6.73 2.77 -22.55
CA ARG A 7 8.08 2.59 -23.15
C ARG A 7 8.81 1.30 -22.67
N GLY A 8 8.30 0.10 -22.98
CA GLY A 8 8.96 -1.17 -22.69
C GLY A 8 9.03 -1.57 -21.21
N ILE A 9 8.23 -0.95 -20.34
CA ILE A 9 8.17 -1.32 -18.91
C ILE A 9 7.51 -2.70 -18.81
N LYS A 10 8.28 -3.71 -18.38
CA LYS A 10 7.77 -5.01 -17.94
C LYS A 10 6.60 -4.74 -16.99
N LYS A 11 5.43 -5.33 -17.30
CA LYS A 11 4.13 -5.15 -16.62
C LYS A 11 4.28 -4.53 -15.22
N PRO A 12 3.72 -3.34 -14.95
CA PRO A 12 3.86 -2.72 -13.63
C PRO A 12 3.42 -3.73 -12.57
N ALA A 13 4.26 -3.92 -11.56
CA ALA A 13 3.90 -4.75 -10.42
C ALA A 13 2.56 -4.27 -9.86
N PRO A 14 1.70 -5.18 -9.36
CA PRO A 14 0.46 -4.77 -8.72
C PRO A 14 0.78 -3.84 -7.56
N GLN A 15 0.15 -2.66 -7.57
CA GLN A 15 0.27 -1.67 -6.50
C GLN A 15 -1.07 -1.59 -5.76
N LEU A 16 -1.02 -1.62 -4.43
CA LEU A 16 -2.17 -1.31 -3.58
C LEU A 16 -1.95 0.08 -2.97
N LEU A 17 -2.78 1.03 -3.37
CA LEU A 17 -2.70 2.40 -2.88
C LEU A 17 -3.84 2.66 -1.89
N ASN A 18 -3.51 2.80 -0.61
CA ASN A 18 -4.45 3.24 0.41
C ASN A 18 -4.26 4.74 0.67
N LYS A 19 -5.31 5.53 0.46
CA LYS A 19 -5.34 6.98 0.68
C LYS A 19 -6.60 7.37 1.44
N GLY A 20 -6.51 8.45 2.21
CA GLY A 20 -7.63 9.06 2.92
C GLY A 20 -7.40 9.14 4.43
N TYR A 21 -8.13 10.05 5.07
CA TYR A 21 -8.03 10.33 6.52
C TYR A 21 -8.48 9.16 7.40
N TRP A 22 -9.25 8.21 6.85
CA TRP A 22 -9.75 7.04 7.56
C TRP A 22 -8.64 6.11 8.09
N LEU A 23 -7.42 6.19 7.55
CA LEU A 23 -6.29 5.41 8.06
C LEU A 23 -5.90 5.84 9.48
N GLU A 24 -5.91 7.14 9.77
CA GLU A 24 -5.63 7.65 11.11
C GLU A 24 -6.71 7.21 12.11
N GLU A 25 -7.98 7.17 11.69
CA GLU A 25 -9.09 6.64 12.51
C GLU A 25 -8.93 5.16 12.85
N LEU A 26 -8.22 4.39 12.01
CA LEU A 26 -7.87 2.99 12.26
C LEU A 26 -6.53 2.81 13.01
N GLY A 27 -5.92 3.90 13.48
CA GLY A 27 -4.65 3.87 14.22
C GLY A 27 -3.41 3.85 13.33
N PHE A 28 -3.53 4.19 12.05
CA PHE A 28 -2.38 4.38 11.16
C PHE A 28 -1.88 5.82 11.20
N LEU A 29 -0.88 6.10 12.05
CA LEU A 29 -0.28 7.42 12.15
C LEU A 29 0.91 7.59 11.19
N THR A 30 1.13 8.82 10.72
CA THR A 30 2.27 9.13 9.85
C THR A 30 3.60 8.91 10.59
N GLY A 31 4.57 8.27 9.93
CA GLY A 31 5.91 8.04 10.47
C GLY A 31 6.02 6.83 11.40
N GLN A 32 4.92 6.13 11.69
CA GLN A 32 4.97 4.90 12.46
C GLN A 32 5.37 3.69 11.58
N PRO A 33 6.09 2.70 12.14
CA PRO A 33 6.30 1.43 11.47
C PRO A 33 4.98 0.68 11.26
N VAL A 34 4.90 -0.07 10.15
CA VAL A 34 3.80 -0.99 9.88
C VAL A 34 4.37 -2.35 9.52
N THR A 35 3.66 -3.41 9.88
CA THR A 35 3.98 -4.75 9.43
C THR A 35 3.09 -5.13 8.26
N VAL A 36 3.66 -5.87 7.31
CA VAL A 36 2.95 -6.34 6.12
C VAL A 36 3.15 -7.84 6.04
N ASN A 37 2.07 -8.58 6.28
CA ASN A 37 2.06 -10.04 6.31
C ASN A 37 1.16 -10.61 5.21
N ILE A 38 1.50 -11.81 4.76
CA ILE A 38 0.71 -12.58 3.81
C ILE A 38 0.13 -13.78 4.52
N GLU A 39 -1.19 -13.88 4.49
CA GLU A 39 -1.92 -15.11 4.81
C GLU A 39 -2.57 -15.64 3.53
N GLN A 40 -3.11 -16.86 3.58
CA GLN A 40 -3.76 -17.48 2.42
C GLN A 40 -4.89 -16.58 1.90
N GLY A 41 -4.65 -15.96 0.74
CA GLY A 41 -5.58 -15.04 0.07
C GLY A 41 -5.69 -13.63 0.67
N ARG A 42 -4.84 -13.25 1.63
CA ARG A 42 -4.95 -11.97 2.35
C ARG A 42 -3.61 -11.26 2.48
N LEU A 43 -3.62 -9.95 2.22
CA LEU A 43 -2.56 -9.02 2.60
C LEU A 43 -3.00 -8.31 3.88
N ILE A 44 -2.28 -8.52 4.97
CA ILE A 44 -2.59 -7.94 6.26
C ILE A 44 -1.57 -6.83 6.53
N ILE A 45 -2.06 -5.60 6.62
CA ILE A 45 -1.29 -4.42 6.98
C ILE A 45 -1.69 -4.06 8.40
N GLN A 46 -0.74 -4.02 9.33
CA GLN A 46 -1.02 -3.73 10.74
C GLN A 46 -0.15 -2.56 11.19
N ALA A 47 -0.80 -1.59 11.85
CA ALA A 47 -0.11 -0.60 12.65
C ALA A 47 0.60 -1.32 13.81
N GLU A 48 1.86 -1.01 14.05
CA GLU A 48 2.48 -1.38 15.32
C GLU A 48 1.84 -0.51 16.40
N GLY A 49 0.80 -1.02 17.05
CA GLY A 49 0.16 -0.35 18.17
C GLY A 49 1.14 -0.23 19.34
N ASN A 50 1.29 0.98 19.87
CA ASN A 50 1.75 1.15 21.25
C ASN A 50 0.74 0.43 22.17
N VAL A 51 1.25 -0.40 23.08
CA VAL A 51 0.51 -0.93 24.24
C VAL A 51 0.01 0.23 25.10
#